data_AF-A0A1H8IE02-F1
#
_entry.id   AF-A0A1H8IE02-F1
#
_cell.length_a   1.000
_cell.length_b   1.000
_cell.length_c   1.000
_cell.angle_alpha   90.00
_cell.angle_beta   90.00
_cell.angle_gamma   90.00
#
_symmetry.space_group_name_H-M   'P 1'
#
loop_
_entity.id
_entity.type
_entity.pdbx_description
1 polymer ?
#
loop_
_entity_poly.entity_id
_entity_poly.type
_entity_poly.pdbx_seq_one_letter_code
_entity_poly.pdbx_strand_id
1 'polypeptide(L)' 'MELIKEAIQEPFENLLGLFIYFSAVVLITIAIAGLALYLIPNPLSNRIKNLIISGITFTVIFIWIQTVILN' A
#
# COMPACT_ATOMS: atom_id res chain seq x y z
N MET A 1 1.21 -24.52 4.11
CA MET A 1 1.24 -23.99 2.73
C MET A 1 -0.17 -23.88 2.12
N GLU A 2 -1.12 -24.74 2.53
CA GLU A 2 -2.54 -24.60 2.15
C GLU A 2 -3.19 -23.32 2.69
N LEU A 3 -3.02 -23.02 3.98
CA LEU A 3 -3.55 -21.78 4.60
C LEU A 3 -3.18 -20.48 3.88
N ILE A 4 -1.95 -20.38 3.36
CA ILE A 4 -1.50 -19.21 2.59
C ILE A 4 -2.15 -19.20 1.20
N LYS A 5 -2.26 -20.38 0.57
CA LYS A 5 -2.86 -20.52 -0.75
C LYS A 5 -4.36 -20.18 -0.72
N GLU A 6 -5.06 -20.65 0.29
CA GLU A 6 -6.48 -20.39 0.54
C GLU A 6 -6.70 -18.90 0.87
N ALA A 7 -5.84 -18.31 1.71
CA ALA A 7 -5.86 -16.88 2.00
C ALA A 7 -5.60 -15.98 0.76
N ILE A 8 -4.91 -16.49 -0.26
CA ILE A 8 -4.67 -15.76 -1.52
C ILE A 8 -5.84 -15.95 -2.51
N GLN A 9 -6.55 -17.08 -2.45
CA GLN A 9 -7.67 -17.35 -3.35
C GLN A 9 -8.88 -16.47 -3.03
N GLU A 10 -9.19 -16.28 -1.75
CA GLU A 10 -10.28 -15.42 -1.29
C GLU A 10 -9.79 -14.42 -0.25
N PRO A 11 -9.00 -13.40 -0.68
CA PRO A 11 -8.29 -12.53 0.23
C PRO A 11 -9.21 -11.61 1.03
N PHE A 12 -10.46 -11.42 0.61
CA PHE A 12 -11.44 -10.59 1.33
C PHE A 12 -12.29 -11.38 2.33
N GLU A 13 -12.31 -12.71 2.24
CA GLU A 13 -13.12 -13.56 3.13
C GLU A 13 -12.36 -14.06 4.36
N ASN A 14 -11.03 -13.89 4.38
CA ASN A 14 -10.16 -14.29 5.48
C ASN A 14 -9.32 -13.11 5.98
N LEU A 15 -9.25 -12.94 7.31
CA LEU A 15 -8.42 -11.91 7.95
C LEU A 15 -6.95 -11.99 7.52
N LEU A 16 -6.39 -13.20 7.38
CA LEU A 16 -5.00 -13.37 6.93
C LEU A 16 -4.83 -12.90 5.48
N GLY A 17 -5.78 -13.24 4.61
CA GLY A 17 -5.80 -12.79 3.21
C GLY A 17 -5.89 -11.28 3.11
N LEU A 18 -6.75 -10.67 3.94
CA LEU A 18 -6.99 -9.24 3.98
C LEU A 18 -5.73 -8.50 4.43
N PHE A 19 -5.05 -9.01 5.45
CA PHE A 19 -3.78 -8.48 5.93
C PHE A 19 -2.67 -8.58 4.88
N ILE A 20 -2.55 -9.73 4.19
CA ILE A 20 -1.57 -9.93 3.12
C ILE A 20 -1.84 -8.97 1.96
N TYR A 21 -3.10 -8.84 1.54
CA TYR A 21 -3.51 -7.94 0.48
C TYR A 21 -3.25 -6.47 0.84
N PHE A 22 -3.65 -6.05 2.05
CA PHE A 22 -3.36 -4.72 2.57
C PHE A 22 -1.86 -4.42 2.60
N SER A 23 -1.07 -5.36 3.11
CA SER A 23 0.40 -5.21 3.17
C SER A 23 1.00 -5.07 1.78
N ALA A 24 0.53 -5.86 0.80
CA ALA A 24 0.96 -5.75 -0.59
C ALA A 24 0.64 -4.37 -1.17
N VAL A 25 -0.59 -3.87 -0.97
CA VAL A 25 -1.01 -2.53 -1.43
C VAL A 25 -0.12 -1.43 -0.85
N VAL A 26 0.16 -1.47 0.45
CA VAL A 26 1.03 -0.47 1.12
C VAL A 26 2.46 -0.53 0.58
N LEU A 27 3.05 -1.73 0.48
CA LEU A 27 4.42 -1.90 -0.02
C LEU A 27 4.56 -1.43 -1.47
N ILE A 28 3.61 -1.80 -2.34
CA ILE A 28 3.58 -1.36 -3.73
C ILE A 28 3.46 0.17 -3.80
N THR A 29 2.61 0.77 -2.98
CA THR A 29 2.42 2.23 -2.93
C THR A 29 3.72 2.95 -2.56
N ILE A 30 4.38 2.51 -1.49
CA ILE A 30 5.66 3.09 -1.05
C ILE A 30 6.73 2.91 -2.13
N ALA A 31 6.82 1.72 -2.73
CA ALA A 31 7.79 1.43 -3.78
C ALA A 31 7.58 2.31 -5.02
N ILE A 32 6.34 2.42 -5.51
CA ILE A 32 6.01 3.25 -6.68
C ILE A 32 6.23 4.73 -6.38
N ALA A 33 5.74 5.23 -5.25
CA ALA A 33 5.92 6.63 -4.87
C ALA A 33 7.39 6.99 -4.66
N GLY A 34 8.15 6.09 -4.03
CA GLY A 34 9.59 6.22 -3.85
C GLY A 34 10.35 6.25 -5.18
N LEU A 35 10.06 5.30 -6.07
CA LEU A 35 10.66 5.26 -7.41
C LEU A 35 10.29 6.51 -8.23
N ALA A 36 9.04 6.95 -8.20
CA ALA A 36 8.61 8.15 -8.92
C ALA A 36 9.38 9.40 -8.47
N LEU A 37 9.53 9.60 -7.16
CA LEU A 37 10.29 10.73 -6.59
C LEU A 37 11.81 10.59 -6.70
N TYR A 38 12.31 9.39 -7.01
CA TYR A 38 13.74 9.16 -7.23
C TYR A 38 14.11 9.31 -8.71
N LEU A 39 13.27 8.82 -9.63
CA LEU A 39 13.50 8.85 -11.07
C LEU A 39 13.29 10.25 -11.67
N ILE A 40 12.38 11.05 -11.11
CA ILE A 40 12.17 12.43 -11.55
C ILE A 40 13.21 13.32 -10.85
N PRO A 41 14.15 13.95 -11.58
CA PRO A 41 15.12 14.86 -10.99
C PRO A 41 14.37 15.99 -10.30
N ASN A 42 14.48 16.09 -8.98
CA ASN A 42 13.81 17.12 -8.21
C ASN A 42 14.73 17.66 -7.11
N PRO A 43 14.67 18.97 -6.83
CA PRO A 43 15.48 19.61 -5.79
C PRO A 43 14.91 19.41 -4.37
N LEU A 44 13.94 18.51 -4.19
CA LEU A 44 13.26 18.35 -2.91
C LEU A 44 14.19 17.69 -1.91
N SER A 45 14.19 18.20 -0.67
CA SER A 45 14.91 17.56 0.42
C SER A 45 14.29 16.20 0.76
N ASN A 46 15.11 15.28 1.30
CA ASN A 46 14.63 13.96 1.72
C ASN A 46 13.47 14.02 2.72
N ARG A 47 13.38 15.09 3.54
CA ARG A 47 12.25 15.32 4.44
C ARG A 47 10.94 15.54 3.69
N ILE A 48 10.96 16.37 2.65
CA ILE A 48 9.77 16.67 1.84
C ILE A 48 9.35 15.42 1.04
N LYS A 49 10.33 14.69 0.47
CA LYS A 49 10.05 13.42 -0.21
C LYS A 49 9.35 12.42 0.70
N ASN A 50 9.86 12.25 1.93
CA ASN A 50 9.24 11.36 2.91
C ASN A 50 7.83 11.82 3.29
N LEU A 51 7.61 13.13 3.45
CA LEU A 51 6.29 13.70 3.74
C LEU A 51 5.29 13.42 2.61
N ILE A 52 5.72 13.56 1.36
CA ILE A 52 4.91 13.23 0.18
C ILE A 52 4.59 11.74 0.15
N ILE A 53 5.59 10.86 0.31
CA ILE A 53 5.39 9.40 0.32
C ILE A 53 4.43 9.01 1.45
N SER A 54 4.60 9.56 2.66
CA SER A 54 3.70 9.29 3.77
C SER A 54 2.28 9.80 3.50
N GLY A 55 2.14 10.98 2.89
CA GLY A 55 0.85 11.54 2.52
C GLY A 55 0.12 10.65 1.51
N ILE A 56 0.80 10.26 0.43
CA ILE A 56 0.26 9.34 -0.59
C ILE A 56 -0.14 8.00 0.05
N THR A 57 0.75 7.43 0.86
CA THR A 57 0.50 6.14 1.53
C THR A 57 -0.72 6.23 2.45
N PHE A 58 -0.84 7.30 3.22
CA PHE A 58 -2.01 7.53 4.09
C PHE A 58 -3.30 7.67 3.28
N THR A 59 -3.29 8.42 2.18
CA THR A 59 -4.44 8.56 1.28
C THR A 59 -4.84 7.20 0.69
N VAL A 60 -3.89 6.38 0.24
CA VAL A 60 -4.19 5.04 -0.29
C VAL A 60 -4.78 4.14 0.78
N ILE A 61 -4.22 4.14 2.00
CA ILE A 61 -4.77 3.38 3.13
C ILE A 61 -6.21 3.83 3.42
N PHE A 62 -6.46 5.13 3.46
CA PHE A 62 -7.80 5.67 3.69
C PHE A 62 -8.79 5.21 2.62
N ILE A 63 -8.43 5.33 1.34
CA ILE A 63 -9.27 4.88 0.22
C ILE A 63 -9.52 3.36 0.31
N TRP A 64 -8.49 2.58 0.62
CA TRP A 64 -8.61 1.13 0.75
C TRP A 64 -9.60 0.74 1.86
N ILE A 65 -9.54 1.38 3.03
CA ILE A 65 -10.49 1.14 4.12
C ILE A 65 -11.92 1.45 3.67
N GLN A 66 -12.13 2.59 3.00
CA GLN A 66 -13.46 2.99 2.52
C GLN A 66 -14.03 2.02 1.48
N THR A 67 -13.18 1.43 0.64
CA THR A 67 -13.61 0.61 -0.50
C THR A 67 -13.69 -0.88 -0.21
N VAL A 68 -12.90 -1.38 0.75
CA VAL A 68 -12.78 -2.82 1.04
C VAL A 68 -13.40 -3.21 2.38
N ILE A 69 -13.37 -2.33 3.38
CA ILE A 69 -13.92 -2.63 4.72
C ILE A 69 -15.33 -2.08 4.87
N LEU A 70 -15.56 -0.85 4.42
CA LEU A 70 -16.81 -0.12 4.65
C LEU A 70 -17.87 -0.31 3.55
N ASN A 71 -17.50 -0.93 2.44
CA ASN A 71 -18.35 -1.20 1.29
C ASN A 71 -18.48 -2.72 1.12
#